data_AF-D7FP28-F1
#
_entry.id   AF-D7FP28-F1
#
_cell.length_a   1.000
_cell.length_b   1.000
_cell.length_c   1.000
_cell.angle_alpha   90.00
_cell.angle_beta   90.00
_cell.angle_gamma   90.00
#
_symmetry.space_group_name_H-M   'P 1'
#
loop_
_entity.id
_entity.type
_entity.pdbx_description
1 polymer ?
#
loop_
_entity_poly.entity_id
_entity_poly.type
_entity_poly.pdbx_seq_one_letter_code
_entity_poly.pdbx_strand_id
1 'polypeptide(L)'
;MCPLVTPFQCRLRDCTYSAPLWVNVRYTRGRQIVNKTNINIGRIPVMLLSCKCVLTGKSEAELADMKECPYDPGGYFVVKGVEKVGKVKVCPLDSQPF
;
A
#
# COMPACT_ATOMS: atom_id res chain seq x y z
N MET A 1 10.56 11.08 -6.43
CA MET A 1 9.61 9.94 -6.29
C MET A 1 10.38 8.79 -5.66
N CYS A 2 9.93 8.24 -4.53
CA CYS A 2 10.64 7.16 -3.84
C CYS A 2 10.48 5.82 -4.62
N PRO A 3 11.59 5.19 -5.10
CA PRO A 3 11.56 3.91 -5.83
C PRO A 3 11.19 2.73 -4.89
N LEU A 4 11.47 1.48 -5.27
CA LEU A 4 11.31 0.32 -4.40
C LEU A 4 12.18 0.52 -3.14
N VAL A 5 11.53 0.82 -2.02
CA VAL A 5 12.14 1.39 -0.82
C VAL A 5 11.59 0.61 0.38
N THR A 6 12.46 0.22 1.31
CA THR A 6 12.03 -0.46 2.54
C THR A 6 11.24 0.51 3.44
N PRO A 7 10.34 0.03 4.31
CA PRO A 7 9.59 0.92 5.19
C PRO A 7 10.52 1.79 6.06
N PHE A 8 11.63 1.26 6.56
CA PHE A 8 12.70 2.00 7.23
C PHE A 8 13.19 3.22 6.43
N GLN A 9 13.48 3.07 5.15
CA GLN A 9 13.91 4.18 4.31
C GLN A 9 12.78 5.21 4.08
N CYS A 10 11.52 4.78 4.02
CA CYS A 10 10.38 5.70 3.94
C CYS A 10 10.25 6.55 5.21
N ARG A 11 10.51 5.97 6.39
CA ARG A 11 10.53 6.69 7.68
C ARG A 11 11.59 7.78 7.69
N LEU A 12 12.82 7.48 7.24
CA LEU A 12 13.94 8.44 7.25
C LEU A 12 13.83 9.58 6.23
N ARG A 13 13.08 9.37 5.14
CA ARG A 13 13.04 10.30 3.99
C ARG A 13 11.72 11.07 3.90
N ASP A 14 10.88 11.01 4.92
CA ASP A 14 9.53 11.58 4.91
C ASP A 14 8.71 11.17 3.67
N CYS A 15 8.92 9.94 3.21
CA CYS A 15 8.25 9.37 2.05
C CYS A 15 7.06 8.50 2.48
N THR A 16 6.10 8.30 1.57
CA THR A 16 4.99 7.36 1.77
C THR A 16 5.35 5.99 1.20
N TYR A 17 5.32 4.96 2.04
CA TYR A 17 5.49 3.58 1.62
C TYR A 17 4.28 3.15 0.78
N SER A 18 4.47 3.08 -0.53
CA SER A 18 3.41 2.90 -1.51
C SER A 18 3.89 2.10 -2.70
N ALA A 19 2.98 1.42 -3.40
CA ALA A 19 3.26 0.66 -4.62
C ALA A 19 2.50 1.28 -5.81
N PRO A 20 3.06 1.23 -7.04
CA PRO A 20 2.36 1.68 -8.24
C PRO A 20 1.19 0.74 -8.57
N LEU A 21 0.06 1.32 -8.98
CA LEU A 21 -1.12 0.58 -9.40
C LEU A 21 -1.22 0.59 -10.93
N TRP A 22 -1.15 -0.60 -11.52
CA TRP A 22 -1.26 -0.83 -12.96
C TRP A 22 -2.60 -1.48 -13.27
N VAL A 23 -3.30 -0.95 -14.28
CA VAL A 23 -4.62 -1.45 -14.70
C VAL A 23 -4.72 -1.58 -16.21
N ASN A 24 -5.62 -2.47 -16.63
CA ASN A 24 -6.05 -2.59 -18.02
C ASN A 24 -7.44 -1.95 -18.13
N VAL A 25 -7.61 -1.01 -19.05
CA VAL A 25 -8.85 -0.26 -19.21
C VAL A 25 -9.42 -0.51 -20.60
N ARG A 26 -10.70 -0.85 -20.65
CA ARG A 26 -11.52 -0.88 -21.86
C ARG A 26 -12.53 0.23 -21.78
N TYR A 27 -12.55 1.12 -22.76
CA TYR A 27 -13.52 2.21 -22.82
C TYR A 27 -13.95 2.49 -24.25
N THR A 28 -15.14 3.05 -24.41
CA THR A 28 -15.70 3.40 -25.70
C THR A 28 -15.34 4.85 -26.03
N ARG A 29 -14.77 5.09 -27.22
CA ARG A 29 -14.52 6.42 -27.76
C ARG A 29 -15.35 6.59 -29.04
N GLY A 30 -16.52 7.19 -28.93
CA GLY A 30 -17.48 7.28 -30.03
C GLY A 30 -18.05 5.91 -30.39
N ARG A 31 -17.80 5.42 -31.62
CA ARG A 31 -18.18 4.06 -32.06
C ARG A 31 -17.05 3.03 -31.92
N GLN A 32 -15.85 3.43 -31.51
CA GLN A 32 -14.70 2.53 -31.38
C GLN A 32 -14.50 2.08 -29.93
N ILE A 33 -14.26 0.79 -29.73
CA ILE A 33 -13.84 0.23 -28.44
C ILE A 33 -12.32 0.29 -28.38
N VAL A 34 -11.79 1.03 -27.41
CA VAL A 34 -10.35 1.18 -27.18
C VAL A 34 -9.96 0.32 -25.98
N ASN A 35 -8.99 -0.57 -26.20
CA ASN A 35 -8.34 -1.34 -25.13
C ASN A 35 -6.96 -0.73 -24.87
N LYS A 36 -6.71 -0.30 -23.64
CA LYS A 36 -5.38 0.10 -23.18
C LYS A 36 -4.93 -0.85 -22.07
N THR A 37 -3.73 -1.38 -22.21
CA THR A 37 -3.12 -2.25 -21.22
C THR A 37 -2.02 -1.51 -20.46
N ASN A 38 -1.74 -1.98 -19.25
CA ASN A 38 -0.61 -1.53 -18.44
C ASN A 38 -0.57 -0.01 -18.19
N ILE A 39 -1.73 0.57 -17.87
CA ILE A 39 -1.83 1.99 -17.51
C ILE A 39 -1.52 2.14 -16.02
N ASN A 40 -0.55 2.99 -15.68
CA ASN A 40 -0.32 3.42 -14.30
C ASN A 40 -1.34 4.49 -13.93
N ILE A 41 -2.17 4.21 -12.92
CA ILE A 41 -3.21 5.15 -12.44
C ILE A 41 -2.84 5.85 -11.14
N GLY A 42 -1.67 5.55 -10.57
CA GLY A 42 -1.19 6.19 -9.35
C GLY A 42 -0.47 5.23 -8.42
N ARG A 43 -0.41 5.59 -7.13
CA ARG A 43 0.22 4.78 -6.08
C ARG A 43 -0.74 4.60 -4.91
N ILE A 44 -0.74 3.40 -4.34
CA ILE A 44 -1.52 3.07 -3.15
C ILE A 44 -0.56 2.82 -1.98
N PRO A 45 -0.79 3.41 -0.79
CA PRO A 45 -0.05 3.07 0.41
C PRO A 45 -0.16 1.58 0.73
N VAL A 46 0.99 0.93 0.93
CA VAL A 46 1.03 -0.50 1.26
C VAL A 46 1.06 -0.63 2.78
N MET A 47 0.21 -1.49 3.33
CA MET A 47 0.20 -1.77 4.77
C MET A 47 1.41 -2.63 5.13
N LEU A 48 2.09 -2.32 6.24
CA LEU A 48 3.22 -3.11 6.72
C LEU A 48 2.77 -4.54 7.06
N LEU A 49 3.64 -5.50 6.73
CA LEU A 49 3.41 -6.95 6.82
C LEU A 49 2.21 -7.51 6.03
N SER A 50 1.51 -6.71 5.21
CA SER A 50 0.50 -7.22 4.28
C SER A 50 1.11 -8.04 3.14
N CYS A 51 0.31 -8.84 2.44
CA CYS A 51 0.78 -9.72 1.36
C CYS A 51 1.53 -9.04 0.19
N LYS A 52 1.47 -7.71 0.09
CA LYS A 52 2.20 -6.91 -0.93
C LYS A 52 3.41 -6.18 -0.36
N CYS A 53 3.70 -6.34 0.93
CA CYS A 53 4.84 -5.74 1.59
C CYS A 53 6.12 -6.54 1.33
N VAL A 54 7.27 -5.84 1.19
CA VAL A 54 8.59 -6.47 1.02
C VAL A 54 9.05 -7.29 2.22
N LEU A 55 8.50 -7.02 3.40
CA LEU A 55 8.85 -7.67 4.67
C LEU A 55 8.14 -9.02 4.87
N THR A 56 7.09 -9.31 4.09
CA THR A 56 6.27 -10.50 4.29
C THR A 56 7.03 -11.76 3.85
N GLY A 57 7.10 -12.76 4.74
CA GLY A 57 7.77 -14.03 4.47
C GLY A 57 9.30 -13.97 4.59
N LYS A 58 9.84 -12.91 5.18
CA LYS A 58 11.28 -12.73 5.39
C LYS A 58 11.73 -13.36 6.70
N SER A 59 12.94 -13.92 6.70
CA SER A 59 13.57 -14.46 7.90
C SER A 59 14.01 -13.35 8.86
N GLU A 60 14.24 -13.68 10.14
CA GLU A 60 14.71 -12.72 11.15
C GLU A 60 16.03 -12.04 10.72
N ALA A 61 16.93 -12.78 10.10
CA ALA A 61 18.19 -12.25 9.56
C ALA A 61 17.95 -11.23 8.43
N GLU A 62 17.08 -11.55 7.46
CA GLU A 62 16.75 -10.62 6.38
C GLU A 62 16.03 -9.36 6.90
N LEU A 63 15.18 -9.49 7.91
CA LEU A 63 14.53 -8.36 8.56
C LEU A 63 15.54 -7.46 9.28
N ALA A 64 16.51 -8.05 9.97
CA ALA A 64 17.62 -7.33 10.59
C ALA A 64 18.44 -6.54 9.55
N ASP A 65 18.76 -7.16 8.40
CA ASP A 65 19.45 -6.49 7.28
C ASP A 65 18.66 -5.31 6.72
N MET A 66 17.32 -5.44 6.68
CA MET A 66 16.41 -4.38 6.26
C MET A 66 16.12 -3.34 7.34
N LYS A 67 16.71 -3.49 8.55
CA LYS A 67 16.51 -2.64 9.72
C LYS A 67 15.07 -2.62 10.22
N GLU A 68 14.40 -3.76 10.16
CA GLU A 68 13.04 -3.97 10.67
C GLU A 68 13.05 -5.00 11.80
N CYS A 69 12.10 -4.86 12.73
CA CYS A 69 11.97 -5.76 13.87
C CYS A 69 11.11 -6.98 13.50
N PRO A 70 11.54 -8.23 13.79
CA PRO A 70 10.73 -9.42 13.54
C PRO A 70 9.48 -9.51 14.43
N TYR A 71 9.46 -8.79 15.55
CA TYR A 71 8.34 -8.74 16.49
C TYR A 71 7.41 -7.54 16.26
N ASP A 72 7.56 -6.82 15.14
CA ASP A 72 6.62 -5.76 14.77
C ASP A 72 5.26 -6.38 14.42
N PRO A 73 4.14 -5.97 15.07
CA PRO A 73 2.82 -6.48 14.74
C PRO A 73 2.35 -6.10 13.33
N GLY A 74 2.90 -5.04 12.72
CA GLY A 74 2.46 -4.51 11.43
C GLY A 74 1.03 -3.95 11.47
N GLY A 75 0.36 -3.91 10.31
CA GLY A 75 -1.04 -3.47 10.23
C GLY A 75 -1.25 -1.95 10.16
N TYR A 76 -0.19 -1.18 9.99
CA TYR A 76 -0.23 0.28 9.84
C TYR A 76 0.44 0.72 8.52
N PHE A 77 0.36 2.02 8.24
CA PHE A 77 0.88 2.63 7.02
C PHE A 77 1.96 3.67 7.36
N VAL A 78 3.02 3.75 6.56
CA VAL A 78 4.00 4.84 6.63
C VAL A 78 3.61 5.90 5.60
N VAL A 79 3.15 7.07 6.06
CA VAL A 79 2.68 8.18 5.23
C VAL A 79 3.47 9.43 5.57
N LYS A 80 4.24 9.94 4.60
CA LYS A 80 5.15 11.07 4.80
C LYS A 80 6.06 10.89 6.02
N GLY A 81 6.71 9.73 6.12
CA GLY A 81 7.58 9.39 7.27
C GLY A 81 6.86 9.00 8.56
N VAL A 82 5.55 9.27 8.67
CA VAL A 82 4.77 9.05 9.90
C VAL A 82 3.97 7.75 9.82
N GLU A 83 4.00 6.98 10.90
CA GLU A 83 3.20 5.76 11.05
C GLU A 83 1.74 6.12 11.40
N LYS A 84 0.80 5.57 10.63
CA LYS A 84 -0.63 5.82 10.77
C LYS A 84 -1.41 4.52 10.77
N VAL A 85 -2.27 4.36 11.78
CA VAL A 85 -3.20 3.23 11.90
C VAL A 85 -4.62 3.67 11.51
N GLY A 86 -5.28 2.86 10.69
CA GLY A 86 -6.71 3.04 10.42
C GLY A 86 -7.51 2.59 11.64
N LYS A 87 -8.32 3.49 12.21
CA LYS A 87 -9.20 3.12 13.32
C LYS A 87 -10.37 2.31 12.77
N VAL A 88 -10.59 1.13 13.35
CA VAL A 88 -11.80 0.35 13.08
C VAL A 88 -12.98 1.12 13.66
N LYS A 89 -13.87 1.59 12.76
CA LYS A 89 -15.15 2.16 13.16
C LYS A 89 -16.19 1.06 13.08
N VAL A 90 -16.80 0.75 14.21
CA VAL A 90 -18.02 -0.05 14.22
C VAL A 90 -19.13 0.89 13.76
N CYS A 91 -19.58 0.72 12.52
CA CYS A 91 -20.85 1.29 12.08
C CYS A 91 -21.94 0.32 12.53
N PRO A 92 -22.85 0.72 13.43
CA PRO A 92 -24.07 -0.05 13.68
C PRO A 92 -24.76 -0.30 12.33
N LEU A 93 -25.31 -1.49 12.14
CA LEU A 93 -26.08 -1.86 10.96
C LEU A 93 -27.01 -0.71 10.57
N ASP A 94 -27.07 -0.37 9.29
CA ASP A 94 -27.97 0.64 8.71
C ASP A 94 -29.44 0.25 8.95
N SER A 95 -29.92 0.40 10.18
CA SER A 95 -31.34 0.33 10.54
C SER A 95 -31.92 1.74 10.57
N GLN A 96 -31.83 2.44 9.44
CA GLN A 96 -32.86 3.41 9.09
C GLN A 96 -33.83 2.72 8.13
N PRO A 97 -35.01 2.28 8.60
CA PRO A 97 -36.08 1.93 7.68
C PRO A 97 -36.52 3.21 6.97
N PHE A 98 -36.38 3.24 5.64
CA PHE A 98 -37.32 3.98 4.78
C PHE A 98 -38.40 3.00 4.34
#